data_AF-A0A8S1CZS5-F1
#
_entry.id   AF-A0A8S1CZS5-F1
#
_cell.length_a   1.000
_cell.length_b   1.000
_cell.length_c   1.000
_cell.angle_alpha   90.00
_cell.angle_beta   90.00
_cell.angle_gamma   90.00
#
_symmetry.space_group_name_H-M   'P 1'
#
loop_
_entity.id
_entity.type
_entity.pdbx_description
1 polymer ?
#
loop_
_entity_poly.entity_id
_entity_poly.type
_entity_poly.pdbx_seq_one_letter_code
_entity_poly.pdbx_strand_id
1 'polypeptide(L)'
;MKKVNIELDEDFSGVIYTRGSYASKDKDCFLHAKAGRKFRMKIPFDKCGTKREGDIFKTVLIVQYDEFLIMPGDAAFELECNVGPIVAEVTVDSAISTQPQVRKPISKISLADADPSGKPLPRHRQSVVTGEEGEVSFTPDDVRPRKKKKGGKEHNTKTVKIEL
;
A
#
# COMPACT_ATOMS: atom_id res chain seq x y z
N MET A 1 9.27 3.84 -9.52
CA MET A 1 7.80 3.81 -9.40
C MET A 1 7.42 2.51 -8.72
N LYS A 2 6.29 2.45 -8.00
CA LYS A 2 5.74 1.19 -7.48
C LYS A 2 4.42 0.86 -8.16
N LYS A 3 4.19 -0.42 -8.44
CA LYS A 3 2.92 -0.94 -8.96
C LYS A 3 2.08 -1.39 -7.77
N VAL A 4 0.86 -0.89 -7.69
CA VAL A 4 -0.09 -1.27 -6.66
C VAL A 4 -1.26 -1.94 -7.35
N ASN A 5 -1.49 -3.21 -7.00
CA ASN A 5 -2.65 -3.96 -7.44
C ASN A 5 -3.63 -4.02 -6.25
N ILE A 6 -4.86 -3.57 -6.47
CA ILE A 6 -5.95 -3.69 -5.50
C ILE A 6 -6.92 -4.74 -6.01
N GLU A 7 -7.23 -5.72 -5.18
CA GLU A 7 -8.24 -6.75 -5.42
C GLU A 7 -9.31 -6.68 -4.33
N LEU A 8 -10.57 -6.64 -4.74
CA LEU A 8 -11.74 -6.55 -3.88
C LEU A 8 -12.63 -7.76 -4.14
N ASP A 9 -13.25 -8.30 -3.10
CA ASP A 9 -14.09 -9.49 -3.22
C ASP A 9 -15.39 -9.23 -3.99
N GLU A 10 -15.96 -8.05 -3.72
CA GLU A 10 -17.19 -7.56 -4.34
C GLU A 10 -16.89 -6.57 -5.46
N ASP A 11 -17.87 -6.39 -6.35
CA ASP A 11 -17.78 -5.39 -7.40
C ASP A 11 -17.75 -3.98 -6.79
N PHE A 12 -16.75 -3.20 -7.17
CA PHE A 12 -16.47 -1.89 -6.60
C PHE A 12 -16.73 -0.77 -7.60
N SER A 13 -17.53 0.19 -7.15
CA SER A 13 -17.68 1.50 -7.76
C SER A 13 -17.31 2.54 -6.70
N GLY A 14 -16.52 3.52 -7.10
CA GLY A 14 -16.01 4.54 -6.19
C GLY A 14 -14.68 5.13 -6.66
N VAL A 15 -13.85 5.54 -5.71
CA VAL A 15 -12.56 6.17 -6.00
C VAL A 15 -11.43 5.52 -5.21
N ILE A 16 -10.27 5.37 -5.85
CA ILE A 16 -9.04 4.88 -5.25
C ILE A 16 -7.98 5.95 -5.47
N TYR A 17 -7.37 6.46 -4.41
CA TYR A 17 -6.43 7.58 -4.53
C TYR A 17 -5.40 7.61 -3.42
N THR A 18 -4.30 8.32 -3.63
CA THR A 18 -3.33 8.60 -2.58
C THR A 18 -3.73 9.81 -1.76
N ARG A 19 -3.50 9.78 -0.45
CA ARG A 19 -3.82 10.87 0.48
C ARG A 19 -3.27 12.21 -0.04
N GLY A 20 -4.14 13.22 -0.08
CA GLY A 20 -3.84 14.55 -0.63
C GLY A 20 -4.02 14.69 -2.14
N SER A 21 -4.37 13.63 -2.87
CA SER A 21 -4.54 13.65 -4.34
C SER A 21 -6.01 13.65 -4.79
N TYR A 22 -6.97 13.62 -3.85
CA TYR A 22 -8.40 13.62 -4.18
C TYR A 22 -8.81 14.87 -4.98
N ALA A 23 -8.35 16.06 -4.56
CA ALA A 23 -8.71 17.32 -5.20
C ALA A 23 -8.06 17.50 -6.59
N SER A 24 -6.82 17.03 -6.77
CA SER A 24 -6.10 17.18 -8.04
C SER A 24 -6.60 16.20 -9.11
N LYS A 25 -7.14 15.04 -8.70
CA LYS A 25 -7.59 13.96 -9.59
C LYS A 25 -6.53 13.56 -10.63
N ASP A 26 -5.25 13.68 -10.27
CA ASP A 26 -4.13 13.30 -11.13
C ASP A 26 -4.20 11.80 -11.40
N LYS A 27 -4.11 11.40 -12.68
CA LYS A 27 -4.25 10.00 -13.12
C LYS A 27 -3.18 9.07 -12.53
N ASP A 28 -2.02 9.60 -12.15
CA ASP A 28 -0.97 8.83 -11.48
C ASP A 28 -1.35 8.47 -10.03
N CYS A 29 -2.23 9.28 -9.42
CA CYS A 29 -2.51 9.29 -7.99
C CYS A 29 -4.00 9.08 -7.63
N PHE A 30 -4.86 9.01 -8.64
CA PHE A 30 -6.32 8.93 -8.50
C PHE A 30 -6.89 8.04 -9.62
N LEU A 31 -7.78 7.14 -9.23
CA LEU A 31 -8.49 6.22 -10.09
C LEU A 31 -9.97 6.26 -9.73
N HIS A 32 -10.82 6.61 -10.69
CA HIS A 32 -12.27 6.47 -10.56
C HIS A 32 -12.68 5.11 -11.11
N ALA A 33 -13.16 4.24 -10.23
CA ALA A 33 -13.64 2.91 -10.57
C ALA A 33 -15.15 2.97 -10.81
N LYS A 34 -15.59 2.64 -12.03
CA LYS A 34 -17.02 2.59 -12.35
C LYS A 34 -17.66 1.25 -11.97
N ALA A 35 -16.88 0.18 -12.11
CA ALA A 35 -17.21 -1.20 -11.76
C ALA A 35 -15.91 -2.01 -11.89
N GLY A 36 -15.83 -3.14 -11.19
CA GLY A 36 -14.71 -4.07 -11.25
C GLY A 36 -14.25 -4.54 -9.87
N ARG A 37 -13.45 -5.60 -9.88
CA ARG A 37 -12.86 -6.19 -8.67
C ARG A 37 -11.35 -6.03 -8.59
N LYS A 38 -10.70 -5.79 -9.72
CA LYS A 38 -9.24 -5.69 -9.84
C LYS A 38 -8.88 -4.34 -10.41
N PHE A 39 -8.07 -3.60 -9.67
CA PHE A 39 -7.61 -2.27 -10.03
C PHE A 39 -6.09 -2.21 -9.95
N ARG A 40 -5.50 -1.40 -10.81
CA ARG A 40 -4.04 -1.24 -10.86
C ARG A 40 -3.69 0.24 -10.93
N MET A 41 -2.77 0.64 -10.08
CA MET A 41 -2.19 1.98 -10.06
C MET A 41 -0.67 1.89 -10.14
N LYS A 42 -0.06 2.87 -10.82
CA LYS A 42 1.40 3.04 -10.86
C LYS A 42 1.71 4.33 -10.13
N ILE A 43 2.22 4.22 -8.90
CA ILE A 43 2.46 5.37 -8.04
C ILE A 43 3.94 5.79 -8.18
N PRO A 44 4.24 7.00 -8.68
CA PRO A 44 5.58 7.54 -8.72
C PRO A 44 6.11 7.81 -7.30
N PHE A 45 7.42 7.64 -7.08
CA PHE A 45 8.03 7.86 -5.76
C PHE A 45 8.21 9.34 -5.41
N ASP A 46 8.17 10.19 -6.42
CA ASP A 46 8.36 11.64 -6.40
C ASP A 46 7.05 12.43 -6.45
N LYS A 47 5.90 11.73 -6.57
CA LYS A 47 4.56 12.33 -6.65
C LYS A 47 3.59 11.68 -5.65
N CYS A 48 2.30 12.01 -5.78
CA CYS A 48 1.21 11.35 -5.04
C CYS A 48 1.30 11.46 -3.51
N GLY A 49 1.82 12.60 -3.02
CA GLY A 49 2.03 12.83 -1.59
C GLY A 49 3.03 11.85 -0.95
N THR A 50 3.87 11.19 -1.75
CA THR A 50 4.87 10.25 -1.25
C THR A 50 5.93 10.98 -0.43
N LYS A 51 6.07 10.57 0.84
CA LYS A 51 7.11 11.07 1.73
C LYS A 51 8.35 10.19 1.62
N ARG A 52 9.52 10.81 1.54
CA ARG A 52 10.81 10.12 1.53
C ARG A 52 11.50 10.32 2.88
N GLU A 53 11.83 9.22 3.53
CA GLU A 53 12.64 9.16 4.76
C GLU A 53 13.86 8.28 4.45
N GLY A 54 14.97 8.89 4.02
CA GLY A 54 16.14 8.15 3.53
C GLY A 54 15.82 7.36 2.26
N ASP A 55 15.89 6.03 2.35
CA ASP A 55 15.59 5.09 1.26
C ASP A 55 14.15 4.53 1.31
N ILE A 56 13.35 5.01 2.28
CA ILE A 56 11.97 4.58 2.49
C ILE A 56 11.00 5.60 1.88
N PHE A 57 10.14 5.12 0.99
CA PHE A 57 9.06 5.87 0.36
C PHE A 57 7.71 5.46 0.94
N LYS A 58 6.99 6.40 1.55
CA LYS A 58 5.70 6.18 2.22
C LYS A 58 4.59 6.96 1.54
N THR A 59 3.45 6.33 1.29
CA THR A 59 2.22 7.01 0.87
C THR A 59 1.02 6.28 1.44
N VAL A 60 -0.13 6.93 1.55
CA VAL A 60 -1.37 6.30 2.02
C VAL A 60 -2.33 6.18 0.85
N LEU A 61 -2.70 4.94 0.52
CA LEU A 61 -3.74 4.62 -0.45
C LEU A 61 -5.09 4.59 0.25
N ILE A 62 -6.10 5.21 -0.35
CA ILE A 62 -7.47 5.29 0.15
C ILE A 62 -8.37 4.63 -0.89
N VAL A 63 -9.29 3.77 -0.43
CA VAL A 63 -10.33 3.10 -1.22
C VAL A 63 -11.67 3.54 -0.64
N GLN A 64 -12.40 4.35 -1.40
CA GLN A 64 -13.64 5.01 -0.97
C GLN A 64 -14.80 4.62 -1.90
N TYR A 65 -15.91 4.14 -1.34
CA TYR A 65 -17.07 3.70 -2.13
C TYR A 65 -17.91 4.86 -2.66
N ASP A 66 -18.07 5.92 -1.86
CA ASP A 66 -18.74 7.16 -2.28
C ASP A 66 -17.69 8.19 -2.66
N GLU A 67 -17.89 8.96 -3.73
CA GLU A 67 -16.91 9.96 -4.15
C GLU A 67 -16.82 11.13 -3.14
N PHE A 68 -17.94 11.53 -2.54
CA PHE A 68 -18.05 12.75 -1.76
C PHE A 68 -17.94 12.53 -0.24
N LEU A 69 -18.35 11.35 0.25
CA LEU A 69 -18.43 11.07 1.68
C LEU A 69 -17.57 9.86 2.07
N ILE A 70 -16.85 10.00 3.19
CA ILE A 70 -16.18 8.87 3.82
C ILE A 70 -17.24 8.09 4.61
N MET A 71 -17.44 6.83 4.24
CA MET A 71 -18.43 5.93 4.82
C MET A 71 -17.79 4.78 5.60
N PRO A 72 -18.50 4.21 6.59
CA PRO A 72 -18.09 2.95 7.21
C PRO A 72 -17.97 1.85 6.13
N GLY A 73 -16.75 1.35 5.94
CA GLY A 73 -16.44 0.40 4.87
C GLY A 73 -15.32 0.89 3.96
N ASP A 74 -15.03 2.19 3.95
CA ASP A 74 -13.84 2.73 3.30
C ASP A 74 -12.57 2.24 4.00
N ALA A 75 -11.49 2.12 3.23
CA ALA A 75 -10.23 1.58 3.73
C ALA A 75 -9.07 2.50 3.37
N ALA A 76 -8.09 2.55 4.25
CA ALA A 76 -6.82 3.19 3.97
C ALA A 76 -5.65 2.28 4.34
N PHE A 77 -4.64 2.30 3.47
CA PHE A 77 -3.46 1.47 3.55
C PHE A 77 -2.23 2.35 3.43
N GLU A 78 -1.38 2.36 4.44
CA GLU A 78 -0.07 2.97 4.35
C GLU A 78 0.88 1.99 3.65
N LEU A 79 1.45 2.45 2.54
CA LEU A 79 2.32 1.70 1.65
C LEU A 79 3.74 2.21 1.83
N GLU A 80 4.61 1.39 2.41
CA GLU A 80 6.03 1.67 2.58
C GLU A 80 6.86 0.83 1.61
N CYS A 81 7.82 1.46 0.93
CA CYS A 81 8.75 0.77 0.04
C CYS A 81 10.18 1.24 0.35
N ASN A 82 11.02 0.31 0.75
CA ASN A 82 12.46 0.53 0.90
C ASN A 82 13.14 0.11 -0.40
N VAL A 83 13.54 1.10 -1.19
CA VAL A 83 14.35 0.89 -2.37
C VAL A 83 15.78 1.10 -1.91
N GLY A 84 16.40 0.05 -1.37
CA GLY A 84 17.77 0.12 -0.85
C GLY A 84 18.74 0.66 -1.90
N PRO A 85 19.93 1.15 -1.50
CA PRO A 85 20.93 1.60 -2.46
C PRO A 85 21.25 0.46 -3.43
N ILE A 86 21.05 0.71 -4.72
CA ILE A 86 21.62 -0.11 -5.78
C ILE A 86 23.13 0.10 -5.67
N VAL A 87 23.84 -0.80 -4.98
CA VAL A 87 25.29 -0.84 -5.04
C VAL A 87 25.69 -1.27 -6.46
N ALA A 88 25.79 -0.30 -7.36
CA ALA A 88 26.54 -0.45 -8.59
C ALA A 88 28.02 -0.62 -8.19
N GLU A 89 28.64 -1.65 -8.73
CA GLU A 89 30.00 -2.09 -8.43
C GLU A 89 30.99 -0.92 -8.40
N VAL A 90 31.71 -0.77 -7.28
CA VAL A 90 32.95 -0.01 -7.25
C VAL A 90 34.05 -0.98 -7.65
N THR A 91 34.55 -0.86 -8.88
CA THR A 91 35.75 -1.57 -9.33
C THR A 91 36.94 -1.08 -8.51
N VAL A 92 37.51 -1.95 -7.67
CA VAL A 92 38.86 -1.76 -7.16
C VAL A 92 39.58 -3.09 -7.25
N ASP A 93 40.66 -3.06 -8.02
CA ASP A 93 41.52 -4.20 -8.29
C ASP A 93 42.01 -4.88 -7.01
N SER A 94 42.17 -6.21 -7.10
CA SER A 94 42.86 -7.12 -6.16
C SER A 94 41.98 -7.85 -5.12
N ALA A 95 41.50 -9.02 -5.56
CA ALA A 95 41.50 -10.28 -4.80
C ALA A 95 40.95 -10.29 -3.36
N ILE A 96 39.66 -9.99 -3.18
CA ILE A 96 38.79 -10.63 -2.17
C ILE A 96 37.40 -10.73 -2.82
N SER A 97 36.89 -11.96 -3.00
CA SER A 97 35.52 -12.20 -3.48
C SER A 97 34.52 -11.85 -2.39
N THR A 98 34.16 -10.57 -2.28
CA THR A 98 32.99 -10.14 -1.49
C THR A 98 31.81 -10.12 -2.44
N GLN A 99 30.86 -11.04 -2.28
CA GLN A 99 29.61 -11.00 -3.05
C GLN A 99 28.93 -9.63 -2.84
N PRO A 100 28.48 -8.95 -3.90
CA PRO A 100 27.68 -7.73 -3.76
C PRO A 100 26.44 -8.05 -2.92
N GLN A 101 26.37 -7.50 -1.70
CA GLN A 101 25.18 -7.58 -0.86
C GLN A 101 24.13 -6.64 -1.45
N VAL A 102 23.47 -7.07 -2.54
CA VAL A 102 22.31 -6.38 -3.10
C VAL A 102 21.24 -6.40 -2.01
N ARG A 103 21.00 -5.26 -1.36
CA ARG A 103 19.91 -5.15 -0.39
C ARG A 103 18.61 -5.33 -1.15
N LYS A 104 17.95 -6.47 -0.92
CA LYS A 104 16.64 -6.78 -1.50
C LYS A 104 15.66 -5.67 -1.11
N PRO A 105 14.83 -5.18 -2.04
CA PRO A 105 13.84 -4.19 -1.71
C PRO A 105 12.82 -4.78 -0.72
N ILE A 106 12.32 -3.95 0.20
CA ILE A 106 11.35 -4.36 1.21
C ILE A 106 10.08 -3.56 0.99
N SER A 107 8.94 -4.24 0.87
CA SER A 107 7.63 -3.60 0.78
C SER A 107 6.83 -3.90 2.04
N LYS A 108 6.10 -2.92 2.56
CA LYS A 108 5.29 -3.07 3.77
C LYS A 108 3.94 -2.37 3.62
N ILE A 109 2.90 -3.03 4.10
CA ILE A 109 1.52 -2.51 4.12
C ILE A 109 1.05 -2.46 5.56
N SER A 110 0.53 -1.32 5.99
CA SER A 110 -0.16 -1.13 7.26
C SER A 110 -1.56 -0.55 7.08
N LEU A 111 -2.47 -0.86 8.00
CA LEU A 111 -3.76 -0.15 8.07
C LEU A 111 -3.55 1.31 8.46
N ALA A 112 -4.30 2.20 7.81
CA ALA A 112 -4.36 3.63 8.10
C ALA A 112 -5.82 4.07 8.31
N ASP A 113 -6.01 5.27 8.87
CA ASP A 113 -7.33 5.91 8.91
C ASP A 113 -7.68 6.45 7.52
N ALA A 114 -8.95 6.36 7.10
CA ALA A 114 -9.42 6.94 5.84
C ALA A 114 -9.66 8.46 5.96
N ASP A 115 -9.90 8.97 7.17
CA ASP A 115 -10.04 10.40 7.41
C ASP A 115 -8.69 11.11 7.12
N PRO A 116 -8.64 12.12 6.22
CA PRO A 116 -7.42 12.90 5.97
C PRO A 116 -6.91 13.65 7.22
N SER A 117 -7.81 14.02 8.14
CA SER A 117 -7.48 14.65 9.44
C SER A 117 -7.29 13.63 10.56
N GLY A 118 -7.47 12.33 10.25
CA GLY A 118 -7.37 11.24 11.20
C GLY A 118 -5.98 11.15 11.83
N LYS A 119 -5.95 10.87 13.13
CA LYS A 119 -4.69 10.56 13.83
C LYS A 119 -4.18 9.20 13.37
N PRO A 120 -2.86 8.95 13.40
CA PRO A 120 -2.33 7.63 13.11
C PRO A 120 -3.00 6.58 14.00
N LEU A 121 -3.35 5.43 13.41
CA LEU A 121 -4.01 4.36 14.16
C LEU A 121 -3.15 3.94 15.36
N PRO A 122 -3.74 3.68 16.53
CA PRO A 122 -2.98 3.17 17.68
C PRO A 122 -2.27 1.85 17.34
N ARG A 123 -1.04 1.65 17.85
CA ARG A 123 -0.22 0.44 17.60
C ARG A 123 -0.98 -0.89 17.72
N HIS A 124 -1.92 -1.00 18.67
CA HIS A 124 -2.72 -2.22 18.88
C HIS A 124 -3.78 -2.51 17.80
N ARG A 125 -4.04 -1.55 16.90
CA ARG A 125 -4.91 -1.66 15.72
C ARG A 125 -4.12 -1.60 14.40
N GLN A 126 -2.81 -1.39 14.47
CA GLN A 126 -1.95 -1.42 13.29
C GLN A 126 -1.71 -2.88 12.92
N SER A 127 -2.47 -3.35 11.93
CA SER A 127 -2.13 -4.59 11.24
C SER A 127 -1.05 -4.26 10.21
N VAL A 128 0.04 -5.02 10.22
CA VAL A 128 1.23 -4.77 9.39
C VAL A 128 1.67 -6.07 8.74
N VAL A 129 1.86 -6.06 7.43
CA VAL A 129 2.51 -7.15 6.71
C VAL A 129 3.72 -6.59 5.97
N THR A 130 4.83 -7.31 6.04
CA THR A 130 6.09 -6.99 5.38
C THR A 130 6.40 -8.10 4.40
N GLY A 131 6.80 -7.74 3.19
CA GLY A 131 7.25 -8.66 2.16
C GLY A 131 8.69 -8.38 1.77
N GLU A 132 9.41 -9.46 1.55
CA GLU A 132 10.77 -9.44 1.02
C GLU A 132 10.72 -9.44 -0.52
N GLU A 133 11.80 -8.99 -1.17
CA GLU A 133 11.88 -8.92 -2.65
C GLU A 133 10.94 -7.90 -3.31
N GLY A 134 10.41 -6.97 -2.52
CA GLY A 134 9.61 -5.86 -3.03
C GLY A 134 8.15 -6.21 -3.36
N GLU A 135 7.73 -7.44 -3.06
CA GLU A 135 6.35 -7.89 -3.19
C GLU A 135 5.70 -8.10 -1.82
N VAL A 136 4.53 -7.53 -1.59
CA VAL A 136 3.76 -7.78 -0.36
C VAL A 136 2.27 -7.73 -0.66
N SER A 137 1.50 -8.66 -0.08
CA SER A 137 0.04 -8.68 -0.10
C SER A 137 -0.51 -8.56 1.31
N PHE A 138 -1.60 -7.81 1.46
CA PHE A 138 -2.28 -7.61 2.73
C PHE A 138 -3.78 -7.81 2.57
N THR A 139 -4.34 -8.76 3.32
CA THR A 139 -5.79 -8.88 3.53
C THR A 139 -6.08 -8.58 5.00
N PRO A 140 -7.00 -7.66 5.34
CA PRO A 140 -7.27 -7.25 6.72
C PRO A 140 -7.58 -8.42 7.69
N ASP A 141 -8.15 -9.52 7.18
CA ASP A 141 -8.46 -10.72 7.98
C ASP A 141 -7.22 -11.55 8.33
N ASP A 142 -6.08 -11.34 7.66
CA ASP A 142 -4.84 -12.11 7.88
C ASP A 142 -4.20 -11.83 9.25
N VAL A 143 -4.46 -10.68 9.86
CA VAL A 143 -3.67 -10.20 11.02
C VAL A 143 -4.30 -10.52 12.38
N ARG A 144 -5.54 -11.03 12.43
CA ARG A 144 -6.08 -11.64 13.67
C ARG A 144 -7.06 -12.77 13.37
N PRO A 145 -6.83 -14.01 13.83
CA PRO A 145 -7.90 -14.99 13.95
C PRO A 145 -8.85 -14.53 15.05
N ARG A 146 -9.86 -13.72 14.72
CA ARG A 146 -11.02 -13.54 15.60
C ARG A 146 -11.71 -14.89 15.68
N LYS A 147 -11.84 -15.43 16.90
CA LYS A 147 -12.63 -16.63 17.21
C LYS A 147 -13.98 -16.50 16.48
N LYS A 148 -14.19 -17.29 15.40
CA LYS A 148 -15.39 -17.21 14.56
C LYS A 148 -16.62 -17.35 15.46
N LYS A 149 -17.33 -16.25 15.71
CA LYS A 149 -18.70 -16.34 16.25
C LYS A 149 -19.53 -16.95 15.13
N LYS A 150 -20.10 -18.14 15.37
CA LYS A 150 -21.10 -18.75 14.49
C LYS A 150 -22.23 -17.72 14.33
N GLY A 151 -22.33 -17.09 13.15
CA GLY A 151 -23.28 -16.01 12.83
C GLY A 151 -22.69 -14.64 12.48
N GLY A 152 -21.38 -14.51 12.25
CA GLY A 152 -20.79 -13.24 11.79
C GLY A 152 -21.14 -12.93 10.33
N LYS A 153 -21.60 -11.69 10.06
CA LYS A 153 -21.75 -11.16 8.69
C LYS A 153 -20.42 -11.29 7.95
N GLU A 154 -20.49 -11.72 6.69
CA GLU A 154 -19.36 -11.72 5.75
C GLU A 154 -18.83 -10.28 5.68
N HIS A 155 -17.58 -10.07 6.14
CA HIS A 155 -16.94 -8.77 6.06
C HIS A 155 -16.36 -8.65 4.65
N ASN A 156 -16.75 -7.61 3.91
CA ASN A 156 -16.24 -7.36 2.58
C ASN A 156 -14.72 -7.21 2.64
N THR A 157 -14.01 -8.18 2.05
CA THR A 157 -12.58 -8.37 2.19
C THR A 157 -11.84 -7.63 1.07
N LYS A 158 -10.68 -7.07 1.40
CA LYS A 158 -9.92 -6.16 0.53
C LYS A 158 -8.47 -6.57 0.53
N THR A 159 -7.95 -7.03 -0.60
CA THR A 159 -6.53 -7.39 -0.72
C THR A 159 -5.78 -6.29 -1.45
N VAL A 160 -4.73 -5.77 -0.80
CA VAL A 160 -3.82 -4.82 -1.43
C VAL A 160 -2.48 -5.49 -1.64
N LYS A 161 -1.96 -5.41 -2.86
CA LYS A 161 -0.66 -5.95 -3.23
C LYS A 161 0.24 -4.84 -3.78
N ILE A 162 1.46 -4.74 -3.25
CA ILE A 162 2.51 -3.88 -3.80
C ILE A 162 3.51 -4.75 -4.53
N GLU A 163 3.94 -4.31 -5.71
CA GLU A 163 5.04 -4.85 -6.49
C GLU A 163 5.97 -3.68 -6.88
N LEU A 164 7.28 -3.82 -6.61
CA LEU A 164 8.28 -2.81 -6.97
C LEU A 164 8.73 -2.93 -8.43
#